data_AF-H9GUK8-F1
#
_entry.id   AF-H9GUK8-F1
#
_cell.length_a   1.000
_cell.length_b   1.000
_cell.length_c   1.000
_cell.angle_alpha   90.00
_cell.angle_beta   90.00
_cell.angle_gamma   90.00
#
_symmetry.space_group_name_H-M   'P 1'
#
loop_
_entity.id
_entity.type
_entity.pdbx_description
1 polymer ?
#
loop_
_entity_poly.entity_id
_entity_poly.type
_entity_poly.pdbx_seq_one_letter_code
_entity_poly.pdbx_strand_id
1 'polypeptide(L)'
;MTTEIVTVLPTHDYPNTSFPTHDEGVCFVAATSSEVAAFTKNRLFYGSLDMVSSQMVLLGEKNVSMLADPCEVMMFEHIGTLSIIHPVPSDLSDYYNFHKCTINIQARLMDLRPPMQPCTGAHPYVTVGNPHVLAFRAHIVQEGYTYDGNPKYILHIKLFEQRFSGMSHEDFYDDYLTGKVSTVTVDVYNKGIFCVDMNPQTALIAVDCPPKKHIRVVKSTTACCKDLFKPRLMQNFTYLIDKNLYDPFFLGRKGIKQEDHPVPYKYEEWECPLLLYYDSPWIPSLELWENDAFVEHVPADFVLIEINGMHNYDYLLNEVEANCLSAAQNWTTQIQVDPDIHPTDSWSRYNYHSCKTHKGNHSLPSAASKYQVLNMNENNRVIFPQYSGIYVFKIIVVDPLYSYCSLNTTVSVYVHGALPKSEINVGKTLVSFLVLIFGSILMAYYFPKLMKENARMKSIWD
;
A
#
# COMPACT_ATOMS: atom_id res chain seq x y z
N MET A 1 -35.62 19.71 -6.87
CA MET A 1 -36.54 18.75 -7.53
C MET A 1 -36.58 19.12 -8.99
N THR A 2 -35.96 18.31 -9.83
CA THR A 2 -36.09 18.40 -11.29
C THR A 2 -37.31 17.55 -11.68
N THR A 3 -38.27 18.15 -12.37
CA THR A 3 -39.42 17.44 -12.94
C THR A 3 -39.07 17.08 -14.37
N GLU A 4 -38.91 15.79 -14.66
CA GLU A 4 -38.74 15.29 -16.02
C GLU A 4 -40.08 14.98 -16.66
N ILE A 5 -40.23 15.32 -17.93
CA ILE A 5 -41.45 15.02 -18.70
C ILE A 5 -41.39 13.56 -19.14
N VAL A 6 -42.36 12.76 -18.71
CA VAL A 6 -42.53 11.39 -19.19
C VAL A 6 -43.19 11.41 -20.57
N THR A 7 -42.53 10.83 -21.56
CA THR A 7 -43.08 10.68 -22.92
C THR A 7 -43.63 9.27 -23.09
N VAL A 8 -44.88 9.13 -23.51
CA VAL A 8 -45.47 7.81 -23.81
C VAL A 8 -45.27 7.49 -25.30
N LEU A 9 -44.71 6.33 -25.59
CA LEU A 9 -44.57 5.82 -26.94
C LEU A 9 -45.94 5.35 -27.44
N PRO A 10 -46.42 5.87 -28.59
CA PRO A 10 -47.74 5.54 -29.09
C PRO A 10 -47.80 4.10 -29.62
N THR A 11 -48.90 3.42 -29.33
CA THR A 11 -49.25 2.07 -29.81
C THR A 11 -50.64 2.10 -30.46
N HIS A 12 -51.06 1.01 -31.10
CA HIS A 12 -52.43 0.88 -31.60
C HIS A 12 -53.47 1.02 -30.47
N ASP A 13 -53.16 0.47 -29.30
CA ASP A 13 -54.05 0.48 -28.13
C ASP A 13 -53.96 1.80 -27.34
N TYR A 14 -52.91 2.61 -27.57
CA TYR A 14 -52.74 3.92 -26.95
C TYR A 14 -52.04 4.89 -27.90
N PRO A 15 -52.78 5.69 -28.69
CA PRO A 15 -52.19 6.60 -29.68
C PRO A 15 -51.63 7.91 -29.08
N ASN A 16 -51.91 8.19 -27.81
CA ASN A 16 -51.47 9.42 -27.15
C ASN A 16 -49.99 9.36 -26.75
N THR A 17 -49.31 10.50 -26.80
CA THR A 17 -47.88 10.62 -26.47
C THR A 17 -47.61 11.16 -25.07
N SER A 18 -48.67 11.52 -24.35
CA SER A 18 -48.63 12.03 -22.99
C SER A 18 -49.14 10.99 -22.00
N PHE A 19 -48.55 10.94 -20.82
CA PHE A 19 -49.08 10.14 -19.73
C PHE A 19 -50.48 10.65 -19.30
N PRO A 20 -51.43 9.77 -18.90
CA PRO A 20 -52.78 10.19 -18.52
C PRO A 20 -52.80 11.30 -17.46
N THR A 21 -53.74 12.24 -17.58
CA THR A 21 -53.90 13.35 -16.63
C THR A 21 -54.47 12.87 -15.29
N HIS A 22 -54.36 13.72 -14.27
CA HIS A 22 -54.69 13.43 -12.87
C HIS A 22 -56.09 12.82 -12.62
N ASP A 23 -57.05 13.02 -13.53
CA ASP A 23 -58.42 12.48 -13.44
C ASP A 23 -58.53 10.97 -13.72
N GLU A 24 -57.58 10.40 -14.49
CA GLU A 24 -57.43 8.95 -14.68
C GLU A 24 -56.59 8.28 -13.59
N GLY A 25 -55.89 9.06 -12.75
CA GLY A 25 -55.22 8.67 -11.51
C GLY A 25 -54.13 7.59 -11.62
N VAL A 26 -52.89 7.90 -11.24
CA VAL A 26 -51.88 6.87 -10.94
C VAL A 26 -52.25 6.19 -9.64
N CYS A 27 -52.49 4.87 -9.68
CA CYS A 27 -52.84 4.07 -8.51
C CYS A 27 -51.60 3.51 -7.83
N PHE A 28 -50.65 2.96 -8.60
CA PHE A 28 -49.43 2.34 -8.06
C PHE A 28 -48.23 2.62 -8.96
N VAL A 29 -47.07 2.84 -8.35
CA VAL A 29 -45.80 2.98 -9.05
C VAL A 29 -44.77 2.06 -8.41
N ALA A 30 -44.09 1.27 -9.24
CA ALA A 30 -42.87 0.57 -8.87
C ALA A 30 -41.73 1.14 -9.71
N ALA A 31 -40.54 1.25 -9.13
CA ALA A 31 -39.35 1.71 -9.85
C ALA A 31 -38.10 0.99 -9.35
N THR A 32 -37.13 0.83 -10.25
CA THR A 32 -35.76 0.42 -9.96
C THR A 32 -34.81 1.56 -10.33
N SER A 33 -33.50 1.30 -10.37
CA SER A 33 -32.51 2.27 -10.87
C SER A 33 -32.65 2.59 -12.37
N SER A 34 -33.36 1.75 -13.14
CA SER A 34 -33.41 1.83 -14.61
C SER A 34 -34.80 1.55 -15.21
N GLU A 35 -35.76 1.07 -14.43
CA GLU A 35 -37.11 0.72 -14.88
C GLU A 35 -38.16 1.43 -14.02
N VAL A 36 -39.30 1.72 -14.63
CA VAL A 36 -40.48 2.24 -13.93
C VAL A 36 -41.72 1.56 -14.47
N ALA A 37 -42.63 1.17 -13.60
CA ALA A 37 -43.95 0.70 -13.95
C ALA A 37 -44.99 1.52 -13.20
N ALA A 38 -46.02 1.96 -13.91
CA ALA A 38 -47.09 2.75 -13.35
C ALA A 38 -48.43 2.11 -13.72
N PHE A 39 -49.21 1.75 -12.71
CA PHE A 39 -50.59 1.32 -12.88
C PHE A 39 -51.51 2.51 -12.64
N THR A 40 -52.28 2.90 -13.66
CA THR A 40 -53.42 3.80 -13.47
C THR A 40 -54.67 2.99 -13.14
N LYS A 41 -55.85 3.61 -13.05
CA LYS A 41 -57.11 2.91 -12.74
C LYS A 41 -57.30 1.59 -13.50
N ASN A 42 -57.00 1.58 -14.80
CA ASN A 42 -57.23 0.41 -15.67
C ASN A 42 -56.04 0.06 -16.59
N ARG A 43 -54.92 0.78 -16.53
CA ARG A 43 -53.83 0.66 -17.52
C ARG A 43 -52.49 0.44 -16.85
N LEU A 44 -51.74 -0.53 -17.35
CA LEU A 44 -50.36 -0.78 -16.93
C LEU A 44 -49.38 -0.16 -17.92
N PHE A 45 -48.63 0.83 -17.46
CA PHE A 45 -47.51 1.42 -18.19
C PHE A 45 -46.19 0.87 -17.66
N TYR A 46 -45.25 0.67 -18.57
CA TYR A 46 -43.86 0.33 -18.27
C TYR A 46 -42.94 1.29 -19.00
N GLY A 47 -41.82 1.64 -18.40
CA GLY A 47 -40.86 2.56 -18.98
C GLY A 47 -39.44 2.33 -18.51
N SER A 48 -38.51 2.92 -19.25
CA SER A 48 -37.10 2.99 -18.89
C SER A 48 -36.81 4.34 -18.26
N LEU A 49 -36.07 4.32 -17.16
CA LEU A 49 -35.48 5.51 -16.54
C LEU A 49 -34.04 5.64 -17.06
N ASP A 50 -33.81 6.62 -17.94
CA ASP A 50 -32.50 7.01 -18.46
C ASP A 50 -32.22 8.47 -18.06
N MET A 51 -30.94 8.87 -18.01
CA MET A 51 -30.46 10.18 -17.58
C MET A 51 -30.92 11.36 -18.47
N VAL A 52 -31.57 11.08 -19.62
CA VAL A 52 -31.91 12.07 -20.65
C VAL A 52 -33.39 12.08 -21.03
N SER A 53 -34.10 10.95 -20.95
CA SER A 53 -35.53 10.91 -21.17
C SER A 53 -36.19 9.72 -20.50
N SER A 54 -37.25 9.98 -19.74
CA SER A 54 -38.15 8.96 -19.23
C SER A 54 -39.19 8.62 -20.32
N GLN A 55 -39.10 7.41 -20.87
CA GLN A 55 -40.06 6.92 -21.86
C GLN A 55 -40.92 5.81 -21.25
N MET A 56 -42.22 5.82 -21.54
CA MET A 56 -43.15 4.78 -21.13
C MET A 56 -43.94 4.23 -22.31
N VAL A 57 -44.49 3.03 -22.17
CA VAL A 57 -45.38 2.38 -23.12
C VAL A 57 -46.51 1.67 -22.37
N LEU A 58 -47.70 1.64 -22.97
CA LEU A 58 -48.80 0.84 -22.46
C LEU A 58 -48.53 -0.65 -22.71
N LEU A 59 -48.47 -1.46 -21.65
CA LEU A 59 -48.32 -2.92 -21.74
C LEU A 59 -49.66 -3.66 -21.79
N GLY A 60 -50.74 -3.03 -21.31
CA GLY A 60 -52.07 -3.63 -21.36
C GLY A 60 -53.10 -2.89 -20.53
N GLU A 61 -54.37 -3.19 -20.81
CA GLU A 61 -55.54 -2.70 -20.09
C GLU A 61 -56.20 -3.84 -19.30
N LYS A 62 -56.67 -3.58 -18.08
CA LYS A 62 -57.44 -4.54 -17.28
C LYS A 62 -58.92 -4.39 -17.63
N ASN A 63 -59.60 -5.51 -17.91
CA ASN A 63 -61.05 -5.51 -18.10
C ASN A 63 -61.76 -5.04 -16.82
N VAL A 64 -62.66 -4.07 -16.99
CA VAL A 64 -63.36 -3.29 -15.94
C VAL A 64 -64.22 -4.13 -15.00
N SER A 65 -64.35 -5.45 -15.20
CA SER A 65 -65.21 -6.33 -14.41
C SER A 65 -64.64 -6.80 -13.06
N MET A 66 -63.39 -6.45 -12.72
CA MET A 66 -62.80 -6.69 -11.39
C MET A 66 -62.51 -5.35 -10.71
N LEU A 67 -63.56 -4.58 -10.47
CA LEU A 67 -63.50 -3.30 -9.77
C LEU A 67 -63.44 -3.52 -8.26
N ALA A 68 -62.46 -2.85 -7.64
CA ALA A 68 -62.35 -2.52 -6.22
C ALA A 68 -61.80 -3.60 -5.27
N ASP A 69 -60.46 -3.70 -5.21
CA ASP A 69 -59.81 -3.81 -3.90
C ASP A 69 -58.54 -2.92 -3.85
N PRO A 70 -58.41 -2.02 -2.86
CA PRO A 70 -57.35 -1.00 -2.82
C PRO A 70 -55.97 -1.52 -2.37
N CYS A 71 -55.76 -2.84 -2.36
CA CYS A 71 -54.59 -3.48 -1.74
C CYS A 71 -53.69 -4.22 -2.75
N GLU A 72 -53.65 -3.81 -4.02
CA GLU A 72 -52.69 -4.35 -4.97
C GLU A 72 -51.30 -3.75 -4.71
N VAL A 73 -50.27 -4.59 -4.61
CA VAL A 73 -48.87 -4.15 -4.51
C VAL A 73 -48.16 -4.51 -5.79
N MET A 74 -47.45 -3.53 -6.36
CA MET A 74 -46.58 -3.73 -7.51
C MET A 74 -45.12 -3.68 -7.08
N MET A 75 -44.33 -4.65 -7.54
CA MET A 75 -42.88 -4.66 -7.32
C MET A 75 -42.15 -5.32 -8.48
N PHE A 76 -40.91 -4.88 -8.72
CA PHE A 76 -39.97 -5.63 -9.56
C PHE A 76 -39.30 -6.71 -8.73
N GLU A 77 -39.34 -7.97 -9.20
CA GLU A 77 -38.62 -9.07 -8.53
C GLU A 77 -37.15 -9.10 -8.92
N HIS A 78 -36.93 -8.85 -10.20
CA HIS A 78 -35.66 -8.66 -10.87
C HIS A 78 -35.98 -7.95 -12.19
N ILE A 79 -34.96 -7.51 -12.89
CA ILE A 79 -35.12 -6.72 -14.11
C ILE A 79 -35.93 -7.47 -15.17
N GLY A 80 -36.81 -6.74 -15.84
CA GLY A 80 -37.74 -7.29 -16.82
C GLY A 80 -38.83 -8.19 -16.25
N THR A 81 -38.94 -8.31 -14.93
CA THR A 81 -39.97 -9.13 -14.27
C THR A 81 -40.73 -8.31 -13.22
N LEU A 82 -41.96 -7.97 -13.57
CA LEU A 82 -42.88 -7.21 -12.73
C LEU A 82 -43.89 -8.14 -12.07
N SER A 83 -44.08 -8.02 -10.76
CA SER A 83 -45.09 -8.77 -10.04
C SER A 83 -46.15 -7.86 -9.43
N ILE A 84 -47.40 -8.24 -9.65
CA ILE A 84 -48.58 -7.63 -9.03
C ILE A 84 -49.13 -8.65 -8.04
N ILE A 85 -49.19 -8.26 -6.77
CA ILE A 85 -49.66 -9.09 -5.67
C ILE A 85 -50.96 -8.50 -5.16
N HIS A 86 -52.01 -9.30 -5.08
CA HIS A 86 -53.27 -8.88 -4.48
C HIS A 86 -53.72 -9.88 -3.41
N PRO A 87 -54.18 -9.38 -2.24
CA PRO A 87 -54.76 -10.23 -1.22
C PRO A 87 -56.11 -10.77 -1.69
N VAL A 88 -56.39 -12.02 -1.38
CA VAL A 88 -57.67 -12.70 -1.63
C VAL A 88 -58.12 -13.34 -0.31
N PRO A 89 -59.33 -13.01 0.19
CA PRO A 89 -59.82 -13.60 1.42
C PRO A 89 -59.92 -15.12 1.30
N SER A 90 -59.51 -15.84 2.33
CA SER A 90 -59.61 -17.29 2.37
C SER A 90 -61.02 -17.73 2.75
N ASP A 91 -61.63 -18.62 1.96
CA ASP A 91 -62.94 -19.20 2.28
C ASP A 91 -62.92 -20.13 3.51
N LEU A 92 -61.72 -20.44 4.03
CA LEU A 92 -61.47 -21.44 5.08
C LEU A 92 -60.93 -20.84 6.38
N SER A 93 -60.58 -19.55 6.42
CA SER A 93 -59.93 -18.93 7.58
C SER A 93 -60.05 -17.40 7.58
N ASP A 94 -59.86 -16.77 8.74
CA ASP A 94 -59.81 -15.29 8.88
C ASP A 94 -58.52 -14.64 8.29
N TYR A 95 -57.70 -15.40 7.55
CA TYR A 95 -56.47 -14.93 6.91
C TYR A 95 -56.66 -14.64 5.42
N TYR A 96 -55.83 -13.75 4.88
CA TYR A 96 -55.73 -13.49 3.43
C TYR A 96 -54.69 -14.41 2.79
N ASN A 97 -55.04 -14.99 1.64
CA ASN A 97 -54.09 -15.56 0.70
C ASN A 97 -53.56 -14.45 -0.20
N PHE A 98 -52.37 -14.62 -0.77
CA PHE A 98 -51.85 -13.68 -1.77
C PHE A 98 -51.78 -14.35 -3.13
N HIS A 99 -52.48 -13.76 -4.11
CA HIS A 99 -52.31 -14.12 -5.50
C HIS A 99 -51.24 -13.23 -6.12
N LYS A 100 -50.23 -13.88 -6.69
CA LYS A 100 -49.09 -13.24 -7.34
C LYS A 100 -49.19 -13.44 -8.84
N CYS A 101 -49.28 -12.36 -9.60
CA CYS A 101 -49.23 -12.37 -11.06
C CYS A 101 -47.87 -11.83 -11.51
N THR A 102 -47.07 -12.68 -12.14
CA THR A 102 -45.74 -12.33 -12.65
C THR A 102 -45.82 -12.04 -14.14
N ILE A 103 -45.34 -10.86 -14.53
CA ILE A 103 -45.34 -10.35 -15.90
C ILE A 103 -43.89 -10.30 -16.38
N ASN A 104 -43.59 -11.07 -17.42
CA ASN A 104 -42.36 -10.91 -18.18
C ASN A 104 -42.51 -9.72 -19.13
N ILE A 105 -41.78 -8.65 -18.84
CA ILE A 105 -41.87 -7.39 -19.57
C ILE A 105 -41.39 -7.56 -21.01
N GLN A 106 -40.28 -8.27 -21.23
CA GLN A 106 -39.73 -8.49 -22.57
C GLN A 106 -40.75 -9.20 -23.47
N ALA A 107 -41.43 -10.24 -22.96
CA ALA A 107 -42.48 -10.94 -23.69
C ALA A 107 -43.64 -10.01 -24.05
N ARG A 108 -44.07 -9.14 -23.12
CA ARG A 108 -45.14 -8.17 -23.38
C ARG A 108 -44.75 -7.09 -24.38
N LEU A 109 -43.52 -6.62 -24.32
CA LEU A 109 -43.00 -5.65 -25.28
C LEU A 109 -43.01 -6.25 -26.71
N MET A 110 -42.62 -7.52 -26.89
CA MET A 110 -42.64 -8.20 -28.20
C MET A 110 -44.03 -8.31 -28.84
N ASP A 111 -45.11 -8.30 -28.05
CA ASP A 111 -46.49 -8.40 -28.54
C ASP A 111 -47.08 -7.05 -29.01
N LEU A 112 -46.42 -5.93 -28.72
CA LEU A 112 -46.93 -4.58 -29.01
C LEU A 112 -47.03 -4.29 -30.52
N ARG A 113 -48.03 -3.49 -30.89
CA ARG A 113 -48.25 -3.00 -32.26
C ARG A 113 -48.29 -1.47 -32.29
N PRO A 114 -47.61 -0.80 -33.24
CA PRO A 114 -46.65 -1.39 -34.19
C PRO A 114 -45.44 -1.97 -33.41
N PRO A 115 -44.73 -2.96 -33.97
CA PRO A 115 -43.50 -3.44 -33.35
C PRO A 115 -42.56 -2.25 -33.16
N MET A 116 -42.14 -2.03 -31.92
CA MET A 116 -41.25 -0.91 -31.63
C MET A 116 -39.90 -1.14 -32.29
N GLN A 117 -39.22 -0.05 -32.66
CA GLN A 117 -37.92 -0.16 -33.30
C GLN A 117 -36.91 -0.81 -32.34
N PRO A 118 -36.03 -1.71 -32.85
CA PRO A 118 -34.88 -2.20 -32.10
C PRO A 118 -34.04 -1.01 -31.61
N CYS A 119 -33.28 -1.18 -30.52
CA CYS A 119 -32.43 -0.13 -29.95
C CYS A 119 -31.40 0.39 -30.99
N THR A 120 -31.78 1.40 -31.78
CA THR A 120 -30.90 2.03 -32.76
C THR A 120 -30.20 3.21 -32.08
N GLY A 121 -28.87 3.17 -32.02
CA GLY A 121 -28.06 4.25 -31.44
C GLY A 121 -27.78 4.11 -29.94
N ALA A 122 -27.80 2.88 -29.41
CA ALA A 122 -27.29 2.58 -28.08
C ALA A 122 -25.76 2.64 -28.07
N HIS A 123 -25.16 3.45 -27.20
CA HIS A 123 -23.70 3.64 -27.15
C HIS A 123 -23.16 3.34 -25.76
N PRO A 124 -22.27 2.33 -25.59
CA PRO A 124 -21.68 2.06 -24.29
C PRO A 124 -20.72 3.18 -23.91
N TYR A 125 -20.76 3.59 -22.65
CA TYR A 125 -19.86 4.55 -22.04
C TYR A 125 -19.33 4.03 -20.71
N VAL A 126 -18.26 4.66 -20.25
CA VAL A 126 -17.60 4.30 -18.99
C VAL A 126 -17.54 5.54 -18.12
N THR A 127 -17.87 5.38 -16.84
CA THR A 127 -17.71 6.41 -15.82
C THR A 127 -16.85 5.91 -14.68
N VAL A 128 -16.26 6.85 -13.95
CA VAL A 128 -15.51 6.58 -12.72
C VAL A 128 -16.11 7.33 -11.55
N GLY A 129 -16.26 6.65 -10.41
CA GLY A 129 -16.83 7.25 -9.20
C GLY A 129 -15.93 8.30 -8.55
N ASN A 130 -14.60 8.10 -8.61
CA ASN A 130 -13.62 9.04 -8.09
C ASN A 130 -12.53 9.34 -9.14
N PRO A 131 -12.69 10.43 -9.92
CA PRO A 131 -11.73 10.82 -10.96
C PRO A 131 -10.44 11.44 -10.41
N HIS A 132 -10.36 11.73 -9.10
CA HIS A 132 -9.11 12.17 -8.47
C HIS A 132 -8.18 10.99 -8.19
N VAL A 133 -8.67 9.75 -8.24
CA VAL A 133 -7.85 8.57 -7.90
C VAL A 133 -7.59 7.74 -9.14
N LEU A 134 -8.62 7.54 -9.95
CA LEU A 134 -8.61 6.59 -11.05
C LEU A 134 -8.97 7.30 -12.35
N ALA A 135 -8.04 7.22 -13.30
CA ALA A 135 -8.27 7.57 -14.70
C ALA A 135 -8.53 6.31 -15.52
N PHE A 136 -9.13 6.50 -16.69
CA PHE A 136 -9.28 5.42 -17.64
C PHE A 136 -9.15 5.90 -19.09
N ARG A 137 -8.83 4.98 -20.00
CA ARG A 137 -8.96 5.16 -21.44
C ARG A 137 -9.80 4.00 -21.98
N ALA A 138 -10.91 4.33 -22.63
CA ALA A 138 -11.82 3.36 -23.21
C ALA A 138 -11.88 3.49 -24.73
N HIS A 139 -12.00 2.37 -25.44
CA HIS A 139 -12.28 2.35 -26.88
C HIS A 139 -13.06 1.09 -27.25
N ILE A 140 -13.86 1.19 -28.31
CA ILE A 140 -14.74 0.12 -28.78
C ILE A 140 -14.18 -0.44 -30.09
N VAL A 141 -14.15 -1.76 -30.21
CA VAL A 141 -13.76 -2.47 -31.43
C VAL A 141 -14.87 -3.43 -31.84
N GLN A 142 -15.22 -3.48 -33.13
CA GLN A 142 -16.16 -4.47 -33.65
C GLN A 142 -15.44 -5.81 -33.83
N GLU A 143 -15.97 -6.87 -33.23
CA GLU A 143 -15.43 -8.22 -33.26
C GLU A 143 -16.46 -9.20 -33.87
N GLY A 144 -16.63 -9.09 -35.19
CA GLY A 144 -17.49 -10.00 -35.94
C GLY A 144 -18.99 -9.75 -35.74
N TYR A 145 -19.76 -10.85 -35.80
CA TYR A 145 -21.21 -10.83 -35.79
C TYR A 145 -21.76 -11.93 -34.88
N THR A 146 -22.93 -11.70 -34.28
CA THR A 146 -23.70 -12.72 -33.56
C THR A 146 -24.32 -13.72 -34.54
N TYR A 147 -24.87 -14.83 -34.02
CA TYR A 147 -25.58 -15.83 -34.85
C TYR A 147 -26.73 -15.22 -35.66
N ASP A 148 -27.38 -14.19 -35.13
CA ASP A 148 -28.48 -13.46 -35.79
C ASP A 148 -28.00 -12.38 -36.76
N GLY A 149 -26.69 -12.28 -37.01
CA GLY A 149 -26.09 -11.33 -37.95
C GLY A 149 -25.86 -9.91 -37.41
N ASN A 150 -26.06 -9.68 -36.11
CA ASN A 150 -25.82 -8.36 -35.50
C ASN A 150 -24.31 -8.14 -35.25
N PRO A 151 -23.78 -6.92 -35.49
CA PRO A 151 -22.37 -6.64 -35.20
C PRO A 151 -22.09 -6.78 -33.70
N LYS A 152 -21.04 -7.54 -33.36
CA LYS A 152 -20.58 -7.71 -31.98
C LYS A 152 -19.47 -6.69 -31.70
N TYR A 153 -19.47 -6.10 -30.50
CA TYR A 153 -18.47 -5.12 -30.08
C TYR A 153 -17.78 -5.55 -28.78
N ILE A 154 -16.51 -5.18 -28.64
CA ILE A 154 -15.73 -5.27 -27.40
C ILE A 154 -15.37 -3.86 -26.93
N LEU A 155 -15.62 -3.58 -25.66
CA LEU A 155 -15.19 -2.37 -24.98
C LEU A 155 -13.91 -2.65 -24.20
N HIS A 156 -12.78 -2.09 -24.64
CA HIS A 156 -11.51 -2.17 -23.92
C HIS A 156 -11.40 -0.99 -22.96
N ILE A 157 -11.16 -1.28 -21.67
CA ILE A 157 -10.98 -0.27 -20.63
C ILE A 157 -9.60 -0.45 -20.02
N LYS A 158 -8.73 0.55 -20.18
CA LYS A 158 -7.42 0.59 -19.53
C LYS A 158 -7.46 1.58 -18.39
N LEU A 159 -7.13 1.12 -17.19
CA LEU A 159 -7.11 1.93 -15.97
C LEU A 159 -5.73 2.49 -15.70
N PHE A 160 -5.68 3.68 -15.09
CA PHE A 160 -4.47 4.36 -14.67
C PHE A 160 -4.73 5.04 -13.33
N GLU A 161 -3.71 5.12 -12.49
CA GLU A 161 -3.75 6.07 -11.38
C GLU A 161 -3.76 7.50 -11.94
N GLN A 162 -4.65 8.36 -11.41
CA GLN A 162 -4.90 9.68 -11.97
C GLN A 162 -3.62 10.52 -12.10
N ARG A 163 -2.74 10.45 -11.10
CA ARG A 163 -1.46 11.18 -11.08
C ARG A 163 -0.53 10.80 -12.23
N PHE A 164 -0.48 9.52 -12.61
CA PHE A 164 0.43 9.02 -13.65
C PHE A 164 -0.24 8.94 -15.02
N SER A 165 -1.51 9.31 -15.11
CA SER A 165 -2.29 9.21 -16.34
C SER A 165 -1.91 10.25 -17.40
N GLY A 166 -1.27 11.36 -17.00
CA GLY A 166 -1.06 12.52 -17.84
C GLY A 166 -2.34 13.27 -18.21
N MET A 167 -3.47 12.93 -17.57
CA MET A 167 -4.79 13.53 -17.79
C MET A 167 -5.21 14.46 -16.65
N SER A 168 -4.33 14.67 -15.66
CA SER A 168 -4.54 15.60 -14.56
C SER A 168 -4.19 17.04 -14.95
N HIS A 169 -4.85 18.01 -14.32
CA HIS A 169 -4.44 19.42 -14.42
C HIS A 169 -3.03 19.60 -13.84
N GLU A 170 -2.30 20.65 -14.25
CA GLU A 170 -0.94 20.92 -13.76
C GLU A 170 -0.90 21.11 -12.23
N ASP A 171 -1.94 21.72 -11.66
CA ASP A 171 -2.09 21.95 -10.21
C ASP A 171 -2.70 20.77 -9.43
N PHE A 172 -2.84 19.61 -10.05
CA PHE A 172 -3.47 18.46 -9.41
C PHE A 172 -2.58 17.91 -8.28
N TYR A 173 -3.10 17.99 -7.06
CA TYR A 173 -2.47 17.44 -5.87
C TYR A 173 -3.31 16.27 -5.35
N ASP A 174 -2.72 15.07 -5.35
CA ASP A 174 -3.32 13.90 -4.71
C ASP A 174 -2.45 13.40 -3.57
N ASP A 175 -3.10 13.10 -2.44
CA ASP A 175 -2.44 12.41 -1.33
C ASP A 175 -2.12 10.97 -1.75
N TYR A 176 -0.86 10.72 -2.05
CA TYR A 176 -0.31 9.41 -2.49
C TYR A 176 0.08 8.52 -1.31
N LEU A 177 -0.08 9.00 -0.07
CA LEU A 177 0.28 8.25 1.12
C LEU A 177 -0.80 7.23 1.50
N THR A 178 -2.05 7.52 1.18
CA THR A 178 -3.20 6.72 1.55
C THR A 178 -3.85 6.04 0.35
N GLY A 179 -4.14 4.75 0.49
CA GLY A 179 -4.92 4.01 -0.48
C GLY A 179 -6.34 4.52 -0.58
N LYS A 180 -6.91 4.50 -1.79
CA LYS A 180 -8.24 5.03 -2.07
C LYS A 180 -9.03 4.08 -2.94
N VAL A 181 -10.35 4.26 -2.93
CA VAL A 181 -11.27 3.43 -3.70
C VAL A 181 -11.98 4.29 -4.73
N SER A 182 -12.15 3.72 -5.91
CA SER A 182 -12.97 4.27 -6.98
C SER A 182 -13.87 3.16 -7.54
N THR A 183 -14.88 3.53 -8.30
CA THR A 183 -15.69 2.59 -9.07
C THR A 183 -15.47 2.83 -10.54
N VAL A 184 -15.56 1.77 -11.33
CA VAL A 184 -15.66 1.86 -12.80
C VAL A 184 -17.01 1.30 -13.17
N THR A 185 -17.85 2.13 -13.78
CA THR A 185 -19.19 1.74 -14.22
C THR A 185 -19.26 1.78 -15.73
N VAL A 186 -19.66 0.67 -16.34
CA VAL A 186 -19.98 0.58 -17.77
C VAL A 186 -21.48 0.63 -17.90
N ASP A 187 -21.97 1.56 -18.70
CA ASP A 187 -23.39 1.71 -18.95
C ASP A 187 -23.64 2.02 -20.44
N VAL A 188 -24.89 2.01 -20.88
CA VAL A 188 -25.28 2.25 -22.28
C VAL A 188 -26.19 3.46 -22.34
N TYR A 189 -25.81 4.44 -23.14
CA TYR A 189 -26.60 5.65 -23.39
C TYR A 189 -27.69 5.36 -24.42
N ASN A 190 -28.85 6.01 -24.28
CA ASN A 190 -29.98 5.89 -25.22
C ASN A 190 -30.49 4.45 -25.34
N LYS A 191 -30.68 3.80 -24.18
CA LYS A 191 -31.36 2.50 -24.13
C LYS A 191 -32.83 2.73 -24.42
N GLY A 192 -33.34 2.15 -25.50
CA GLY A 192 -34.78 2.09 -25.73
C GLY A 192 -35.45 1.19 -24.68
N ILE A 193 -36.77 1.33 -24.52
CA ILE A 193 -37.60 0.54 -23.57
C ILE A 193 -37.43 -0.98 -23.73
N PHE A 194 -37.00 -1.45 -24.91
CA PHE A 194 -36.74 -2.87 -25.22
C PHE A 194 -35.38 -3.41 -24.74
N CYS A 195 -34.42 -2.56 -24.36
CA CYS A 195 -33.08 -2.97 -23.92
C CYS A 195 -33.03 -3.25 -22.40
N VAL A 196 -33.97 -4.09 -21.93
CA VAL A 196 -34.22 -4.36 -20.51
C VAL A 196 -33.04 -5.08 -19.84
N ASP A 197 -32.31 -5.92 -20.58
CA ASP A 197 -31.22 -6.75 -20.05
C ASP A 197 -29.85 -6.03 -19.90
N MET A 198 -29.77 -4.72 -20.21
CA MET A 198 -28.51 -3.97 -20.18
C MET A 198 -28.39 -3.14 -18.91
N ASN A 199 -27.89 -3.72 -17.83
CA ASN A 199 -27.59 -2.98 -16.60
C ASN A 199 -26.25 -2.26 -16.64
N PRO A 200 -26.12 -1.14 -15.89
CA PRO A 200 -24.82 -0.62 -15.53
C PRO A 200 -24.03 -1.70 -14.78
N GLN A 201 -22.86 -2.07 -15.29
CA GLN A 201 -21.94 -2.97 -14.60
C GLN A 201 -20.91 -2.14 -13.86
N THR A 202 -20.87 -2.28 -12.54
CA THR A 202 -19.95 -1.54 -11.69
C THR A 202 -18.93 -2.47 -11.05
N ALA A 203 -17.65 -2.16 -11.21
CA ALA A 203 -16.54 -2.78 -10.51
C ALA A 203 -15.98 -1.81 -9.46
N LEU A 204 -15.64 -2.34 -8.28
CA LEU A 204 -14.91 -1.60 -7.25
C LEU A 204 -13.42 -1.76 -7.49
N ILE A 205 -12.71 -0.64 -7.59
CA ILE A 205 -11.27 -0.59 -7.82
C ILE A 205 -10.61 0.02 -6.58
N ALA A 206 -9.84 -0.79 -5.85
CA ALA A 206 -8.98 -0.32 -4.79
C ALA A 206 -7.61 0.04 -5.38
N VAL A 207 -7.25 1.31 -5.29
CA VAL A 207 -5.90 1.82 -5.59
C VAL A 207 -5.16 1.88 -4.25
N ASP A 208 -4.61 0.74 -3.85
CA ASP A 208 -3.98 0.54 -2.55
C ASP A 208 -2.94 -0.60 -2.59
N CYS A 209 -2.34 -0.92 -1.45
CA CYS A 209 -1.42 -2.02 -1.24
C CYS A 209 -2.10 -3.40 -1.43
N PRO A 210 -1.60 -4.22 -2.38
CA PRO A 210 -2.03 -5.60 -2.50
C PRO A 210 -1.64 -6.42 -1.27
N PRO A 211 -2.53 -7.28 -0.72
CA PRO A 211 -2.34 -7.90 0.59
C PRO A 211 -1.14 -8.85 0.70
N LYS A 212 -0.65 -9.38 -0.43
CA LYS A 212 0.51 -10.29 -0.48
C LYS A 212 1.79 -9.61 -0.96
N LYS A 213 1.78 -8.28 -1.14
CA LYS A 213 2.94 -7.51 -1.58
C LYS A 213 3.86 -7.24 -0.40
N HIS A 214 5.11 -7.69 -0.47
CA HIS A 214 6.10 -7.57 0.61
C HIS A 214 7.52 -7.51 0.06
N ILE A 215 8.48 -7.17 0.91
CA ILE A 215 9.91 -7.16 0.55
C ILE A 215 10.66 -8.28 1.27
N ARG A 216 11.74 -8.76 0.63
CA ARG A 216 12.67 -9.74 1.20
C ARG A 216 14.10 -9.26 1.02
N VAL A 217 14.98 -9.61 1.96
CA VAL A 217 16.42 -9.39 1.82
C VAL A 217 17.05 -10.61 1.17
N VAL A 218 17.86 -10.39 0.13
CA VAL A 218 18.60 -11.48 -0.52
C VAL A 218 19.68 -12.02 0.42
N LYS A 219 19.65 -13.33 0.67
CA LYS A 219 20.59 -14.03 1.55
C LYS A 219 21.58 -14.88 0.75
N SER A 220 22.69 -14.28 0.33
CA SER A 220 23.71 -14.98 -0.49
C SER A 220 24.62 -15.89 0.34
N THR A 221 25.28 -15.34 1.37
CA THR A 221 26.15 -16.09 2.28
C THR A 221 25.72 -15.85 3.72
N THR A 222 25.33 -16.93 4.40
CA THR A 222 24.94 -16.88 5.81
C THR A 222 26.01 -17.50 6.71
N ALA A 223 26.01 -17.13 7.98
CA ALA A 223 26.92 -17.67 8.96
C ALA A 223 26.67 -19.18 9.22
N CYS A 224 25.44 -19.66 9.01
CA CYS A 224 25.12 -21.09 9.11
C CYS A 224 25.70 -21.89 7.94
N CYS A 225 25.72 -21.34 6.72
CA CYS A 225 26.38 -21.97 5.58
C CYS A 225 27.91 -22.11 5.76
N LYS A 226 28.49 -21.40 6.72
CA LYS A 226 29.91 -21.49 7.11
C LYS A 226 30.13 -22.25 8.41
N ASP A 227 29.11 -22.96 8.91
CA ASP A 227 29.13 -23.71 10.16
C ASP A 227 29.48 -22.89 11.42
N LEU A 228 29.41 -21.55 11.35
CA LEU A 228 29.62 -20.67 12.51
C LEU A 228 28.45 -20.77 13.49
N PHE A 229 27.25 -20.97 12.96
CA PHE A 229 26.05 -21.22 13.75
C PHE A 229 25.30 -22.44 13.22
N LYS A 230 24.68 -23.19 14.13
CA LYS A 230 23.81 -24.33 13.76
C LYS A 230 22.36 -23.95 14.09
N PRO A 231 21.39 -24.16 13.17
CA PRO A 231 19.99 -23.80 13.39
C PRO A 231 19.40 -24.29 14.71
N ARG A 232 19.68 -25.55 15.09
CA ARG A 232 19.19 -26.13 16.36
C ARG A 232 19.74 -25.43 17.61
N LEU A 233 20.98 -24.93 17.55
CA LEU A 233 21.58 -24.20 18.67
C LEU A 233 21.03 -22.77 18.77
N MET A 234 20.68 -22.17 17.63
CA MET A 234 20.15 -20.81 17.58
C MET A 234 18.74 -20.66 18.14
N GLN A 235 17.96 -21.75 18.23
CA GLN A 235 16.59 -21.71 18.79
C GLN A 235 16.54 -21.26 20.26
N ASN A 236 17.59 -21.51 21.05
CA ASN A 236 17.69 -21.12 22.46
C ASN A 236 18.95 -20.27 22.71
N PHE A 237 19.41 -19.55 21.68
CA PHE A 237 20.64 -18.77 21.76
C PHE A 237 20.35 -17.38 22.30
N THR A 238 21.20 -16.91 23.23
CA THR A 238 21.18 -15.54 23.72
C THR A 238 22.55 -14.94 23.47
N TYR A 239 22.60 -13.78 22.83
CA TYR A 239 23.83 -13.00 22.70
C TYR A 239 23.80 -11.80 23.63
N LEU A 240 24.98 -11.30 23.97
CA LEU A 240 25.15 -10.15 24.86
C LEU A 240 25.55 -8.93 24.02
N ILE A 241 24.84 -7.82 24.22
CA ILE A 241 25.26 -6.51 23.74
C ILE A 241 26.07 -5.85 24.86
N ASP A 242 27.30 -5.46 24.54
CA ASP A 242 28.20 -4.78 25.48
C ASP A 242 27.57 -3.48 25.98
N LYS A 243 27.65 -3.24 27.30
CA LYS A 243 27.10 -2.07 27.97
C LYS A 243 27.52 -0.72 27.37
N ASN A 244 28.69 -0.64 26.72
CA ASN A 244 29.18 0.58 26.10
C ASN A 244 28.54 0.86 24.74
N LEU A 245 27.89 -0.14 24.12
CA LEU A 245 27.27 -0.07 22.80
C LEU A 245 25.75 0.01 22.86
N TYR A 246 25.16 -0.53 23.91
CA TYR A 246 23.72 -0.56 24.13
C TYR A 246 23.19 0.86 24.49
N ASP A 247 22.09 1.28 23.88
CA ASP A 247 21.31 2.45 24.32
C ASP A 247 19.81 2.11 24.27
N PRO A 248 19.13 1.93 25.42
CA PRO A 248 17.72 1.54 25.45
C PRO A 248 16.76 2.58 24.86
N PHE A 249 17.23 3.81 24.63
CA PHE A 249 16.41 4.90 24.07
C PHE A 249 16.67 5.14 22.58
N PHE A 250 17.53 4.33 21.97
CA PHE A 250 17.85 4.41 20.55
C PHE A 250 18.47 5.75 20.09
N LEU A 251 19.15 6.49 20.98
CA LEU A 251 19.68 7.83 20.72
C LEU A 251 21.18 7.85 20.38
N GLY A 252 21.85 6.70 20.45
CA GLY A 252 23.28 6.56 20.17
C GLY A 252 24.18 7.21 21.24
N ARG A 253 23.71 7.31 22.49
CA ARG A 253 24.46 7.93 23.58
C ARG A 253 25.61 7.04 24.03
N LYS A 254 26.74 7.66 24.38
CA LYS A 254 27.96 6.97 24.82
C LYS A 254 28.15 7.12 26.32
N GLY A 255 28.78 6.11 26.95
CA GLY A 255 29.20 6.17 28.36
C GLY A 255 28.04 6.08 29.36
N ILE A 256 26.95 5.42 28.99
CA ILE A 256 25.82 5.13 29.90
C ILE A 256 26.28 4.11 30.94
N LYS A 257 26.02 4.38 32.22
CA LYS A 257 26.30 3.41 33.30
C LYS A 257 25.20 2.35 33.32
N GLN A 258 25.49 1.17 32.77
CA GLN A 258 24.56 0.04 32.68
C GLN A 258 25.32 -1.30 32.57
N GLU A 259 24.58 -2.41 32.62
CA GLU A 259 25.10 -3.76 32.41
C GLU A 259 24.94 -4.20 30.95
N ASP A 260 25.57 -5.32 30.60
CA ASP A 260 25.41 -5.92 29.28
C ASP A 260 23.96 -6.38 29.08
N HIS A 261 23.43 -6.20 27.88
CA HIS A 261 22.05 -6.52 27.58
C HIS A 261 21.93 -7.92 26.92
N PRO A 262 21.29 -8.91 27.57
CA PRO A 262 21.04 -10.21 26.97
C PRO A 262 19.86 -10.15 26.00
N VAL A 263 20.10 -10.55 24.75
CA VAL A 263 19.08 -10.60 23.69
C VAL A 263 18.83 -12.06 23.30
N PRO A 264 17.64 -12.61 23.57
CA PRO A 264 17.25 -13.91 23.08
C PRO A 264 17.07 -13.85 21.55
N TYR A 265 17.74 -14.74 20.84
CA TYR A 265 17.73 -14.75 19.38
C TYR A 265 16.49 -15.45 18.85
N LYS A 266 15.67 -14.71 18.09
CA LYS A 266 14.42 -15.22 17.53
C LYS A 266 14.64 -15.87 16.16
N TYR A 267 15.09 -17.13 16.15
CA TYR A 267 15.44 -17.82 14.90
C TYR A 267 14.27 -17.96 13.91
N GLU A 268 13.03 -18.12 14.39
CA GLU A 268 11.85 -18.22 13.52
C GLU A 268 11.56 -16.92 12.76
N GLU A 269 11.91 -15.76 13.33
CA GLU A 269 11.68 -14.45 12.72
C GLU A 269 12.92 -13.94 11.96
N TRP A 270 14.12 -14.14 12.51
CA TRP A 270 15.37 -13.55 12.01
C TRP A 270 16.19 -14.49 11.13
N GLU A 271 15.79 -15.76 11.10
CA GLU A 271 16.42 -16.87 10.38
C GLU A 271 17.94 -16.97 10.68
N CYS A 272 18.74 -17.44 9.72
CA CYS A 272 20.18 -17.45 9.89
C CYS A 272 20.80 -16.07 9.55
N PRO A 273 21.74 -15.55 10.37
CA PRO A 273 22.42 -14.29 10.08
C PRO A 273 23.21 -14.32 8.77
N LEU A 274 23.09 -13.24 7.99
CA LEU A 274 24.01 -12.94 6.90
C LEU A 274 25.43 -12.77 7.41
N LEU A 275 26.42 -13.34 6.72
CA LEU A 275 27.81 -13.26 7.14
C LEU A 275 28.49 -12.04 6.50
N LEU A 276 28.95 -11.10 7.31
CA LEU A 276 29.60 -9.86 6.86
C LEU A 276 30.98 -9.70 7.49
N TYR A 277 31.91 -9.12 6.74
CA TYR A 277 33.24 -8.77 7.24
C TYR A 277 33.25 -7.32 7.71
N TYR A 278 33.80 -7.05 8.90
CA TYR A 278 33.69 -5.74 9.56
C TYR A 278 34.25 -4.57 8.71
N ASP A 279 35.31 -4.83 7.94
CA ASP A 279 36.01 -3.83 7.11
C ASP A 279 35.46 -3.77 5.67
N SER A 280 34.29 -4.36 5.42
CA SER A 280 33.63 -4.34 4.11
C SER A 280 32.32 -3.56 4.19
N PRO A 281 32.21 -2.41 3.51
CA PRO A 281 30.95 -1.66 3.43
C PRO A 281 29.83 -2.53 2.85
N TRP A 282 28.65 -2.47 3.45
CA TRP A 282 27.52 -3.35 3.15
C TRP A 282 26.26 -2.57 2.79
N ILE A 283 25.44 -3.12 1.91
CA ILE A 283 24.08 -2.67 1.64
C ILE A 283 23.19 -3.90 1.48
N PRO A 284 22.01 -3.94 2.12
CA PRO A 284 21.07 -5.03 1.89
C PRO A 284 20.53 -4.95 0.45
N SER A 285 20.54 -6.08 -0.24
CA SER A 285 19.83 -6.23 -1.52
C SER A 285 18.38 -6.58 -1.23
N LEU A 286 17.45 -5.76 -1.73
CA LEU A 286 16.03 -5.87 -1.47
C LEU A 286 15.28 -6.35 -2.73
N GLU A 287 14.40 -7.32 -2.55
CA GLU A 287 13.50 -7.82 -3.59
C GLU A 287 12.06 -7.52 -3.23
N LEU A 288 11.28 -7.09 -4.21
CA LEU A 288 9.84 -6.95 -4.12
C LEU A 288 9.16 -8.25 -4.58
N TRP A 289 8.26 -8.76 -3.75
CA TRP A 289 7.50 -9.98 -4.01
C TRP A 289 6.01 -9.69 -3.94
N GLU A 290 5.25 -10.25 -4.89
CA GLU A 290 3.79 -10.16 -4.92
C GLU A 290 3.22 -11.53 -5.30
N ASN A 291 2.25 -12.02 -4.51
CA ASN A 291 1.64 -13.34 -4.72
C ASN A 291 2.68 -14.47 -4.87
N ASP A 292 3.73 -14.43 -4.05
CA ASP A 292 4.85 -15.38 -4.06
C ASP A 292 5.68 -15.41 -5.36
N ALA A 293 5.54 -14.39 -6.21
CA ALA A 293 6.38 -14.17 -7.38
C ALA A 293 7.33 -12.98 -7.15
N PHE A 294 8.58 -13.14 -7.58
CA PHE A 294 9.54 -12.05 -7.67
C PHE A 294 9.07 -11.04 -8.72
N VAL A 295 9.06 -9.75 -8.34
CA VAL A 295 8.67 -8.64 -9.22
C VAL A 295 9.93 -7.92 -9.73
N GLU A 296 10.71 -7.35 -8.82
CA GLU A 296 11.92 -6.58 -9.13
C GLU A 296 12.83 -6.41 -7.90
N HIS A 297 14.04 -5.92 -8.11
CA HIS A 297 14.87 -5.37 -7.03
C HIS A 297 14.40 -3.95 -6.70
N VAL A 298 14.29 -3.62 -5.42
CA VAL A 298 13.75 -2.34 -4.95
C VAL A 298 14.70 -1.19 -5.32
N PRO A 299 14.33 -0.27 -6.25
CA PRO A 299 15.18 0.85 -6.67
C PRO A 299 14.98 2.12 -5.82
N ALA A 300 14.23 2.00 -4.72
CA ALA A 300 13.72 3.09 -3.90
C ALA A 300 14.58 3.37 -2.66
N ASP A 301 14.38 4.56 -2.09
CA ASP A 301 15.02 4.96 -0.84
C ASP A 301 14.50 4.14 0.35
N PHE A 302 15.42 3.62 1.15
CA PHE A 302 15.12 2.87 2.37
C PHE A 302 16.07 3.26 3.51
N VAL A 303 15.64 2.97 4.73
CA VAL A 303 16.42 3.20 5.95
C VAL A 303 16.54 1.91 6.72
N LEU A 304 17.54 1.84 7.60
CA LEU A 304 17.70 0.73 8.53
C LEU A 304 18.01 1.20 9.95
N ILE A 305 17.48 0.47 10.92
CA ILE A 305 17.70 0.67 12.35
C ILE A 305 17.95 -0.66 13.03
N GLU A 306 18.93 -0.72 13.92
CA GLU A 306 19.14 -1.88 14.79
C GLU A 306 18.08 -1.90 15.89
N ILE A 307 17.38 -3.03 16.05
CA ILE A 307 16.16 -3.11 16.86
C ILE A 307 16.39 -3.40 18.34
N ASN A 308 17.62 -3.75 18.75
CA ASN A 308 17.98 -4.09 20.12
C ASN A 308 18.84 -2.99 20.80
N GLY A 309 18.93 -1.81 20.19
CA GLY A 309 19.61 -0.64 20.76
C GLY A 309 21.13 -0.61 20.53
N MET A 310 21.67 -1.35 19.57
CA MET A 310 23.09 -1.26 19.20
C MET A 310 23.33 -0.15 18.17
N HIS A 311 24.17 0.84 18.49
CA HIS A 311 24.37 2.05 17.66
C HIS A 311 25.82 2.34 17.30
N ASN A 312 26.63 1.30 17.13
CA ASN A 312 28.05 1.43 16.81
C ASN A 312 28.36 1.35 15.30
N TYR A 313 27.36 1.04 14.46
CA TYR A 313 27.47 1.10 13.01
C TYR A 313 27.30 2.54 12.51
N ASP A 314 27.76 2.80 11.29
CA ASP A 314 27.68 4.12 10.67
C ASP A 314 27.47 3.99 9.15
N TYR A 315 27.45 5.12 8.45
CA TYR A 315 27.26 5.21 7.00
C TYR A 315 28.52 5.71 6.30
N LEU A 316 28.73 5.22 5.08
CA LEU A 316 29.90 5.56 4.27
C LEU A 316 29.90 7.04 3.92
N LEU A 317 28.78 7.56 3.40
CA LEU A 317 28.67 8.93 2.93
C LEU A 317 28.17 9.89 4.01
N ASN A 318 28.68 11.12 4.01
CA ASN A 318 28.04 12.26 4.67
C ASN A 318 27.02 12.95 3.75
N GLU A 319 26.28 13.93 4.28
CA GLU A 319 25.24 14.64 3.52
C GLU A 319 25.78 15.34 2.26
N VAL A 320 27.00 15.88 2.32
CA VAL A 320 27.65 16.58 1.21
C VAL A 320 28.05 15.59 0.11
N GLU A 321 28.66 14.46 0.49
CA GLU A 321 29.05 13.38 -0.43
C GLU A 321 27.85 12.68 -1.08
N ALA A 322 26.70 12.66 -0.39
CA ALA A 322 25.43 12.16 -0.90
C ALA A 322 24.72 13.15 -1.86
N ASN A 323 25.32 14.31 -2.12
CA ASN A 323 24.75 15.39 -2.93
C ASN A 323 23.39 15.90 -2.41
N CYS A 324 23.22 15.96 -1.09
CA CYS A 324 22.03 16.57 -0.50
C CYS A 324 22.00 18.08 -0.80
N LEU A 325 20.80 18.61 -1.05
CA LEU A 325 20.55 20.05 -1.22
C LEU A 325 20.17 20.72 0.11
N SER A 326 19.59 19.95 1.04
CA SER A 326 19.28 20.36 2.42
C SER A 326 19.75 19.31 3.41
N ALA A 327 19.83 19.65 4.70
CA ALA A 327 20.10 18.69 5.77
C ALA A 327 19.16 17.49 5.68
N ALA A 328 19.70 16.29 5.89
CA ALA A 328 18.94 15.05 5.80
C ALA A 328 18.26 14.72 7.13
N GLN A 329 17.15 14.00 7.06
CA GLN A 329 16.56 13.38 8.25
C GLN A 329 17.48 12.29 8.80
N ASN A 330 17.41 12.07 10.11
CA ASN A 330 18.14 11.02 10.80
C ASN A 330 17.27 10.40 11.92
N TRP A 331 17.62 9.19 12.36
CA TRP A 331 16.86 8.47 13.39
C TRP A 331 16.69 9.24 14.68
N THR A 332 17.74 9.91 15.18
CA THR A 332 17.68 10.68 16.43
C THR A 332 16.62 11.77 16.38
N THR A 333 16.45 12.44 15.24
CA THR A 333 15.37 13.43 15.06
C THR A 333 14.02 12.76 14.83
N GLN A 334 13.94 11.67 14.06
CA GLN A 334 12.65 11.02 13.76
C GLN A 334 12.00 10.40 15.00
N ILE A 335 12.80 9.81 15.89
CA ILE A 335 12.31 9.23 17.17
C ILE A 335 11.69 10.29 18.09
N GLN A 336 12.12 11.56 17.97
CA GLN A 336 11.62 12.65 18.81
C GLN A 336 10.34 13.31 18.28
N VAL A 337 9.90 12.99 17.06
CA VAL A 337 8.72 13.60 16.43
C VAL A 337 7.44 13.20 17.16
N ASP A 338 7.30 11.91 17.47
CA ASP A 338 6.15 11.34 18.15
C ASP A 338 6.62 10.36 19.23
N PRO A 339 6.60 10.76 20.53
CA PRO A 339 7.02 9.91 21.64
C PRO A 339 6.15 8.67 21.87
N ASP A 340 4.93 8.62 21.30
CA ASP A 340 4.02 7.48 21.49
C ASP A 340 4.33 6.34 20.50
N ILE A 341 5.12 6.59 19.46
CA ILE A 341 5.53 5.59 18.47
C ILE A 341 6.83 4.91 18.92
N HIS A 342 6.88 3.58 18.81
CA HIS A 342 8.09 2.82 19.10
C HIS A 342 9.27 3.30 18.21
N PRO A 343 10.50 3.48 18.74
CA PRO A 343 11.62 4.05 17.99
C PRO A 343 11.91 3.41 16.63
N THR A 344 11.69 2.09 16.51
CA THR A 344 11.90 1.34 15.26
C THR A 344 10.85 1.58 14.18
N ASP A 345 9.80 2.32 14.50
CA ASP A 345 8.64 2.62 13.66
C ASP A 345 8.46 4.13 13.44
N SER A 346 9.30 4.96 14.07
CA SER A 346 9.22 6.42 13.99
C SER A 346 9.55 6.99 12.61
N TRP A 347 10.20 6.22 11.73
CA TRP A 347 10.50 6.65 10.36
C TRP A 347 9.77 5.77 9.35
N SER A 348 8.98 6.41 8.48
CA SER A 348 8.17 5.74 7.47
C SER A 348 8.04 6.60 6.21
N ARG A 349 7.34 6.08 5.20
CA ARG A 349 6.97 6.86 4.01
C ARG A 349 6.08 8.07 4.28
N TYR A 350 5.39 8.12 5.42
CA TYR A 350 4.48 9.21 5.78
C TYR A 350 5.21 10.48 6.23
N ASN A 351 6.41 10.35 6.80
CA ASN A 351 7.19 11.47 7.31
C ASN A 351 8.54 11.64 6.61
N TYR A 352 8.88 10.79 5.63
CA TYR A 352 10.11 10.91 4.87
C TYR A 352 10.08 12.07 3.87
N HIS A 353 11.20 12.79 3.83
CA HIS A 353 11.49 13.85 2.89
C HIS A 353 12.91 13.70 2.36
N SER A 354 13.04 13.55 1.05
CA SER A 354 14.34 13.47 0.39
C SER A 354 15.15 14.76 0.57
N CYS A 355 16.40 14.62 1.01
CA CYS A 355 17.36 15.73 1.12
C CYS A 355 17.76 16.32 -0.24
N LYS A 356 17.42 15.62 -1.34
CA LYS A 356 17.75 16.00 -2.72
C LYS A 356 16.74 16.97 -3.34
N THR A 357 15.70 17.34 -2.59
CA THR A 357 14.72 18.34 -2.98
C THR A 357 15.07 19.69 -2.35
N HIS A 358 15.02 20.77 -3.14
CA HIS A 358 15.36 22.09 -2.62
C HIS A 358 14.27 22.58 -1.67
N LYS A 359 14.58 22.67 -0.38
CA LYS A 359 13.66 23.19 0.64
C LYS A 359 14.13 24.56 1.14
N GLY A 360 13.67 25.62 0.47
CA GLY A 360 13.80 27.04 0.85
C GLY A 360 14.76 27.39 2.01
N ASN A 361 14.23 27.93 3.11
CA ASN A 361 14.98 28.35 4.31
C ASN A 361 15.30 27.17 5.26
N HIS A 362 15.85 26.06 4.77
CA HIS A 362 16.26 24.95 5.63
C HIS A 362 17.77 24.88 5.82
N SER A 363 18.17 24.15 6.87
CA SER A 363 19.56 23.93 7.21
C SER A 363 20.34 23.31 6.05
N LEU A 364 21.55 23.80 5.83
CA LEU A 364 22.46 23.31 4.80
C LEU A 364 22.99 21.92 5.15
N PRO A 365 23.34 21.10 4.15
CA PRO A 365 24.00 19.81 4.37
C PRO A 365 25.35 19.99 5.07
N SER A 366 25.71 19.03 5.92
CA SER A 366 26.90 19.06 6.76
C SER A 366 27.82 17.87 6.47
N ALA A 367 29.12 18.14 6.30
CA ALA A 367 30.13 17.10 6.19
C ALA A 367 30.33 16.29 7.50
N ALA A 368 29.88 16.84 8.63
CA ALA A 368 29.92 16.15 9.92
C ALA A 368 28.73 15.18 10.11
N SER A 369 27.65 15.35 9.35
CA SER A 369 26.43 14.55 9.46
C SER A 369 26.46 13.39 8.48
N LYS A 370 26.25 12.18 8.98
CA LYS A 370 26.22 10.95 8.18
C LYS A 370 24.86 10.78 7.51
N TYR A 371 24.87 10.41 6.23
CA TYR A 371 23.64 10.23 5.46
C TYR A 371 23.07 8.84 5.72
N GLN A 372 21.91 8.78 6.37
CA GLN A 372 21.34 7.50 6.88
C GLN A 372 20.37 6.82 5.92
N VAL A 373 20.06 7.46 4.80
CA VAL A 373 19.19 6.90 3.75
C VAL A 373 20.06 6.12 2.77
N LEU A 374 19.57 4.95 2.38
CA LEU A 374 20.23 4.05 1.45
C LEU A 374 19.37 3.87 0.21
N ASN A 375 20.04 3.71 -0.93
CA ASN A 375 19.43 3.36 -2.20
C ASN A 375 20.41 2.43 -2.92
N MET A 376 19.91 1.33 -3.51
CA MET A 376 20.76 0.35 -4.21
C MET A 376 21.50 0.95 -5.41
N ASN A 377 20.96 2.02 -6.00
CA ASN A 377 21.55 2.73 -7.12
C ASN A 377 22.62 3.76 -6.71
N GLU A 378 22.80 3.97 -5.41
CA GLU A 378 23.76 4.93 -4.86
C GLU A 378 24.96 4.23 -4.23
N ASN A 379 26.00 5.00 -3.89
CA ASN A 379 27.22 4.49 -3.30
C ASN A 379 27.19 4.42 -1.77
N ASN A 380 26.14 4.92 -1.11
CA ASN A 380 26.06 4.89 0.34
C ASN A 380 25.94 3.45 0.86
N ARG A 381 26.69 3.12 1.92
CA ARG A 381 26.79 1.78 2.50
C ARG A 381 26.83 1.89 4.02
N VAL A 382 26.37 0.84 4.69
CA VAL A 382 26.61 0.63 6.12
C VAL A 382 28.06 0.22 6.32
N ILE A 383 28.71 0.82 7.31
CA ILE A 383 30.05 0.46 7.75
C ILE A 383 30.00 0.01 9.21
N PHE A 384 30.81 -0.98 9.54
CA PHE A 384 30.89 -1.52 10.89
C PHE A 384 32.21 -1.11 11.55
N PRO A 385 32.21 -0.90 12.87
CA PRO A 385 33.45 -0.66 13.59
C PRO A 385 34.23 -1.97 13.70
N GLN A 386 35.43 -1.91 14.28
CA GLN A 386 36.19 -3.10 14.67
C GLN A 386 35.52 -3.80 15.88
N TYR A 387 34.37 -4.41 15.62
CA TYR A 387 33.54 -5.16 16.55
C TYR A 387 32.97 -6.38 15.83
N SER A 388 33.06 -7.55 16.48
CA SER A 388 32.45 -8.78 15.98
C SER A 388 31.20 -9.08 16.79
N GLY A 389 30.05 -9.27 16.14
CA GLY A 389 28.79 -9.45 16.84
C GLY A 389 27.59 -9.60 15.90
N ILE A 390 26.43 -9.87 16.51
CA ILE A 390 25.15 -9.97 15.80
C ILE A 390 24.45 -8.63 15.86
N TYR A 391 23.94 -8.21 14.71
CA TYR A 391 23.07 -7.05 14.56
C TYR A 391 21.74 -7.52 13.97
N VAL A 392 20.63 -6.96 14.43
CA VAL A 392 19.32 -7.23 13.85
C VAL A 392 18.73 -5.91 13.36
N PHE A 393 18.64 -5.78 12.05
CA PHE A 393 18.18 -4.57 11.39
C PHE A 393 16.73 -4.71 10.96
N LYS A 394 15.91 -3.71 11.28
CA LYS A 394 14.65 -3.47 10.59
C LYS A 394 14.92 -2.51 9.43
N ILE A 395 14.52 -2.92 8.24
CA ILE A 395 14.65 -2.17 7.00
C ILE A 395 13.26 -1.68 6.61
N ILE A 396 13.15 -0.40 6.26
CA ILE A 396 11.89 0.26 5.91
C ILE A 396 12.10 1.02 4.61
N VAL A 397 11.31 0.70 3.57
CA VAL A 397 11.27 1.52 2.36
C VAL A 397 10.49 2.79 2.68
N VAL A 398 11.13 3.93 2.51
CA VAL A 398 10.60 5.25 2.91
C VAL A 398 10.18 6.08 1.71
N ASP A 399 10.57 5.71 0.48
CA ASP A 399 10.15 6.43 -0.72
C ASP A 399 8.61 6.44 -0.84
N PRO A 400 7.98 7.62 -0.73
CA PRO A 400 6.53 7.73 -0.83
C PRO A 400 5.96 7.33 -2.18
N LEU A 401 6.71 7.48 -3.28
CA LEU A 401 6.20 7.27 -4.64
C LEU A 401 6.40 5.83 -5.13
N TYR A 402 7.09 4.99 -4.36
CA TYR A 402 7.42 3.64 -4.79
C TYR A 402 6.25 2.65 -4.65
N SER A 403 5.53 2.68 -3.53
CA SER A 403 4.41 1.75 -3.29
C SER A 403 3.48 2.26 -2.19
N TYR A 404 2.18 1.95 -2.30
CA TYR A 404 1.20 2.21 -1.24
C TYR A 404 1.45 1.39 0.03
N CYS A 405 2.08 0.23 -0.10
CA CYS A 405 2.41 -0.66 1.01
C CYS A 405 3.42 -0.06 1.98
N SER A 406 3.23 -0.31 3.27
CA SER A 406 4.29 -0.17 4.28
C SER A 406 5.26 -1.34 4.16
N LEU A 407 6.24 -1.19 3.26
CA LEU A 407 7.23 -2.23 2.97
C LEU A 407 8.35 -2.19 4.01
N ASN A 408 8.34 -3.17 4.91
CA ASN A 408 9.41 -3.38 5.86
C ASN A 408 9.79 -4.86 5.96
N THR A 409 10.99 -5.13 6.46
CA THR A 409 11.47 -6.48 6.72
C THR A 409 12.57 -6.44 7.78
N THR A 410 12.86 -7.57 8.39
CA THR A 410 13.92 -7.71 9.39
C THR A 410 14.99 -8.66 8.87
N VAL A 411 16.25 -8.29 9.09
CA VAL A 411 17.39 -9.12 8.75
C VAL A 411 18.39 -9.14 9.88
N SER A 412 18.90 -10.33 10.19
CA SER A 412 20.03 -10.48 11.09
C SER A 412 21.33 -10.59 10.29
N VAL A 413 22.39 -9.96 10.80
CA VAL A 413 23.74 -10.04 10.24
C VAL A 413 24.71 -10.39 11.36
N TYR A 414 25.68 -11.24 11.06
CA TYR A 414 26.83 -11.52 11.92
C TYR A 414 28.07 -10.92 11.29
N VAL A 415 28.60 -9.89 11.97
CA VAL A 415 29.82 -9.21 11.56
C VAL A 415 31.01 -9.90 12.21
N HIS A 416 31.98 -10.32 11.40
CA HIS A 416 33.15 -11.07 11.86
C HIS A 416 34.47 -10.42 11.47
N GLY A 417 35.57 -10.95 12.03
CA GLY A 417 36.94 -10.61 11.63
C GLY A 417 37.56 -9.45 12.41
N ALA A 418 36.80 -8.77 13.26
CA ALA A 418 37.36 -7.75 14.14
C ALA A 418 38.08 -8.41 15.32
N LEU A 419 39.40 -8.31 15.33
CA LEU A 419 40.21 -8.66 16.51
C LEU A 419 39.96 -7.63 17.61
N PRO A 420 39.88 -8.05 18.90
CA PRO A 420 39.71 -7.11 20.01
C PRO A 420 40.82 -6.07 19.98
N LYS A 421 40.47 -4.79 20.12
CA LYS A 421 41.46 -3.71 20.24
C LYS A 421 42.35 -4.04 21.42
N SER A 422 43.65 -4.23 21.19
CA SER A 422 44.59 -4.49 22.27
C SER A 422 44.57 -3.29 23.22
N GLU A 423 44.13 -3.51 24.47
CA GLU A 423 44.22 -2.48 25.52
C GLU A 423 45.67 -2.05 25.76
N ILE A 424 46.61 -2.93 25.40
CA ILE A 424 48.04 -2.67 25.42
C ILE A 424 48.41 -1.85 24.19
N ASN A 425 48.72 -0.57 24.40
CA ASN A 425 49.38 0.25 23.38
C ASN A 425 50.80 -0.31 23.17
N VAL A 426 50.97 -1.10 22.11
CA VAL A 426 52.23 -1.78 21.75
C VAL A 426 53.39 -0.78 21.73
N GLY A 427 53.18 0.44 21.20
CA GLY A 427 54.21 1.48 21.18
C GLY A 427 54.66 1.90 22.59
N LYS A 428 53.71 2.14 23.51
CA LYS A 428 54.05 2.49 24.90
C LYS A 428 54.74 1.34 25.65
N THR A 429 54.33 0.10 25.42
CA THR A 429 54.96 -1.07 26.04
C THR A 429 56.38 -1.27 25.51
N LEU A 430 56.58 -1.14 24.19
CA LEU A 430 57.89 -1.29 23.56
C LEU A 430 58.86 -0.20 24.02
N VAL A 431 58.41 1.05 24.13
CA VAL A 431 59.19 2.15 24.72
C VAL A 431 59.53 1.87 26.19
N SER A 432 58.57 1.40 26.98
CA SER A 432 58.82 1.06 28.40
C SER A 432 59.85 -0.05 28.56
N PHE A 433 59.77 -1.11 27.75
CA PHE A 433 60.76 -2.19 27.72
C PHE A 433 62.15 -1.68 27.30
N LEU A 434 62.22 -0.83 26.27
CA LEU A 434 63.49 -0.23 25.83
C LEU A 434 64.11 0.62 26.94
N VAL A 435 63.33 1.45 27.64
CA VAL A 435 63.81 2.27 28.77
C VAL A 435 64.33 1.39 29.92
N LEU A 436 63.64 0.30 30.24
CA LEU A 436 64.08 -0.65 31.28
C LEU A 436 65.38 -1.38 30.89
N ILE A 437 65.52 -1.78 29.64
CA ILE A 437 66.74 -2.43 29.13
C ILE A 437 67.91 -1.44 29.13
N PHE A 438 67.72 -0.23 28.58
CA PHE A 438 68.77 0.78 28.59
C PHE A 438 69.15 1.21 30.01
N GLY A 439 68.16 1.39 30.90
CA GLY A 439 68.38 1.74 32.29
C GLY A 439 69.14 0.66 33.06
N SER A 440 68.82 -0.62 32.85
CA SER A 440 69.53 -1.74 33.47
C SER A 440 70.97 -1.88 32.95
N ILE A 441 71.20 -1.68 31.66
CA ILE A 441 72.56 -1.64 31.08
C ILE A 441 73.36 -0.47 31.66
N LEU A 442 72.76 0.72 31.77
CA LEU A 442 73.41 1.90 32.36
C LEU A 442 73.76 1.66 33.84
N MET A 443 72.84 1.08 34.61
CA MET A 443 73.10 0.70 35.99
C MET A 443 74.22 -0.34 36.08
N ALA A 444 74.18 -1.42 35.30
CA ALA A 444 75.24 -2.43 35.32
C ALA A 444 76.63 -1.86 34.93
N TYR A 445 76.68 -0.84 34.08
CA TYR A 445 77.93 -0.20 33.65
C TYR A 445 78.44 0.87 34.64
N TYR A 446 77.57 1.75 35.13
CA TYR A 446 77.97 2.86 36.00
C TYR A 446 78.06 2.47 37.48
N PHE A 447 77.26 1.52 37.96
CA PHE A 447 77.24 1.13 39.37
C PHE A 447 78.57 0.54 39.86
N PRO A 448 79.27 -0.34 39.10
CA PRO A 448 80.62 -0.78 39.46
C PRO A 448 81.65 0.35 39.43
N LYS A 449 81.51 1.29 38.49
CA LYS A 449 82.42 2.43 38.34
C LYS A 449 82.30 3.42 39.51
N LEU A 450 81.06 3.74 39.90
CA LEU A 450 80.76 4.58 41.06
C LEU A 450 81.18 3.91 42.37
N MET A 451 80.97 2.60 42.53
CA MET A 451 81.46 1.85 43.69
C MET A 451 82.99 1.86 43.77
N LYS A 452 83.69 1.79 42.64
CA LYS A 452 85.15 1.85 42.57
C LYS A 452 85.69 3.23 42.90
N GLU A 453 85.05 4.30 42.45
CA GLU A 453 85.40 5.68 42.81
C GLU A 453 85.10 5.99 44.29
N ASN A 454 83.99 5.48 44.83
CA ASN A 454 83.62 5.67 46.24
C ASN A 454 84.55 4.88 47.19
N ALA A 455 84.97 3.67 46.80
CA ALA A 455 86.00 2.91 47.52
C ALA A 455 87.38 3.59 47.49
N ARG A 456 87.73 4.25 46.38
CA ARG A 456 88.97 5.02 46.22
C ARG A 456 88.96 6.33 47.03
N MET A 457 87.79 6.96 47.18
CA MET A 457 87.61 8.09 48.09
C MET A 457 87.77 7.66 49.55
N LYS A 458 87.20 6.51 49.96
CA LYS A 458 87.36 6.01 51.34
C LYS A 458 88.82 5.72 51.73
N SER A 459 89.67 5.27 50.80
CA SER A 459 91.10 5.03 51.07
C SER A 459 91.99 6.29 51.08
N ILE A 460 91.41 7.48 50.86
CA ILE A 460 92.12 8.77 50.90
C ILE A 460 91.86 9.50 52.24
N TRP A 461 90.89 9.02 53.04
CA TRP A 461 90.48 9.60 54.32
C TRP A 461 90.77 8.70 55.55
N ASP A 462 91.38 7.54 55.33
CA ASP A 462 92.12 6.74 56.34
C ASP A 462 93.62 6.93 56.11
#